data_AF-A0A7Y6K4J9-F1
#
_entry.id   AF-A0A7Y6K4J9-F1
#
_cell.length_a   1.000
_cell.length_b   1.000
_cell.length_c   1.000
_cell.angle_alpha   90.00
_cell.angle_beta   90.00
_cell.angle_gamma   90.00
#
_symmetry.space_group_name_H-M   'P 1'
#
loop_
_entity.id
_entity.type
_entity.pdbx_description
1 polymer ?
#
loop_
_entity_poly.entity_id
_entity_poly.type
_entity_poly.pdbx_seq_one_letter_code
_entity_poly.pdbx_strand_id
1 'polypeptide(L)' 'MTLAEYETTHALSVELDGVNYAGTYRVMTGTVVVHFANESKFASYAPNRPETVARWLLTDLCRKVESRRRKAAKK' A
#
# COMPACT_ATOMS: atom_id res chain seq x y z
N MET A 1 -4.98 -26.51 8.65
CA MET A 1 -4.33 -25.23 8.98
C MET A 1 -5.05 -24.12 8.21
N THR A 2 -6.15 -23.61 8.77
CA THR A 2 -7.03 -22.63 8.09
C THR A 2 -6.80 -21.26 8.72
N LEU A 3 -5.77 -20.55 8.25
CA LEU A 3 -5.43 -19.18 8.66
C LEU A 3 -6.35 -18.16 7.95
N ALA A 4 -7.65 -18.45 7.81
CA ALA A 4 -8.52 -17.74 6.87
C ALA A 4 -9.36 -16.62 7.50
N GLU A 5 -9.32 -16.43 8.83
CA GLU A 5 -10.28 -15.55 9.52
C GLU A 5 -9.68 -14.31 10.20
N TYR A 6 -8.36 -14.07 10.09
CA TYR A 6 -7.71 -12.87 10.68
C TYR A 6 -7.08 -11.91 9.67
N GLU A 7 -7.27 -12.15 8.37
CA GLU A 7 -6.60 -11.41 7.29
C GLU A 7 -7.57 -10.87 6.26
N THR A 8 -8.54 -10.07 6.71
CA THR A 8 -9.34 -9.28 5.76
C THR A 8 -8.39 -8.32 5.03
N THR A 9 -8.08 -8.70 3.80
CA THR A 9 -7.25 -7.94 2.89
C THR A 9 -8.18 -7.07 2.08
N HIS A 10 -8.15 -5.77 2.35
CA HIS A 10 -8.96 -4.79 1.64
C HIS A 10 -8.22 -4.33 0.40
N ALA A 11 -8.87 -4.45 -0.75
CA ALA A 11 -8.40 -3.79 -1.97
C ALA A 11 -8.52 -2.27 -1.80
N LEU A 12 -7.49 -1.54 -2.22
CA LEU A 12 -7.53 -0.08 -2.32
C LEU A 12 -6.96 0.34 -3.67
N SER A 13 -7.40 1.49 -4.17
CA SER A 13 -6.79 2.13 -5.33
C SER A 13 -6.52 3.59 -5.04
N VAL A 14 -5.41 4.09 -5.57
CA VAL A 14 -5.05 5.51 -5.52
C VAL A 14 -4.72 6.01 -6.90
N GLU A 15 -5.19 7.21 -7.21
CA GLU A 15 -4.78 7.92 -8.42
C GLU A 15 -3.62 8.85 -8.09
N LEU A 16 -2.52 8.69 -8.83
CA LEU A 16 -1.30 9.50 -8.68
C LEU A 16 -0.78 9.86 -10.06
N ASP A 17 -0.63 11.15 -10.32
CA ASP A 17 -0.13 11.67 -11.62
C ASP A 17 -0.97 11.19 -12.82
N GLY A 18 -2.27 10.96 -12.62
CA GLY A 18 -3.17 10.40 -13.64
C GLY A 18 -3.05 8.89 -13.84
N VAL A 19 -2.24 8.19 -13.04
CA VAL A 19 -2.10 6.73 -13.07
C VAL A 19 -2.85 6.13 -11.89
N ASN A 20 -3.72 5.15 -12.17
CA ASN A 20 -4.41 4.40 -11.14
C ASN A 20 -3.52 3.25 -10.64
N TYR A 21 -3.21 3.28 -9.35
CA TYR A 21 -2.44 2.25 -8.67
C TYR A 21 -3.36 1.46 -7.77
N ALA A 22 -3.60 0.20 -8.15
CA ALA A 22 -4.29 -0.77 -7.32
C ALA A 22 -3.30 -1.42 -6.35
N GLY A 23 -3.67 -1.47 -5.08
CA GLY A 23 -2.94 -2.16 -4.04
C GLY A 23 -3.90 -2.88 -3.11
N THR A 24 -3.34 -3.59 -2.13
CA THR A 24 -4.10 -4.23 -1.07
C THR A 24 -3.55 -3.83 0.27
N TYR A 25 -4.41 -3.69 1.28
CA TYR A 25 -3.97 -3.47 2.64
C TYR A 25 -4.66 -4.45 3.59
N ARG A 26 -3.94 -4.82 4.64
CA ARG A 26 -4.47 -5.60 5.76
C ARG A 26 -4.19 -4.85 7.05
N VAL A 27 -5.07 -5.01 8.03
CA VAL A 27 -4.93 -4.38 9.35
C VAL A 27 -4.68 -5.47 10.36
N MET A 28 -3.53 -5.44 11.04
CA MET A 28 -3.14 -6.39 12.08
C MET A 28 -2.83 -5.62 13.36
N THR A 29 -3.56 -5.88 14.44
CA THR A 29 -3.22 -5.45 15.82
C THR A 29 -2.79 -3.97 15.92
N GLY A 30 -3.55 -3.04 15.31
CA GLY A 30 -3.18 -1.61 15.34
C GLY A 30 -2.25 -1.12 14.22
N THR A 31 -1.86 -2.00 13.30
CA THR A 31 -0.91 -1.74 12.21
C THR A 31 -1.55 -2.01 10.86
N VAL A 32 -1.38 -1.10 9.91
CA VAL A 32 -1.77 -1.26 8.51
C VAL A 32 -0.57 -1.76 7.73
N VAL A 33 -0.75 -2.84 6.98
CA VAL A 33 0.25 -3.40 6.07
C VAL A 33 -0.29 -3.29 4.66
N VAL A 34 0.36 -2.51 3.81
CA VAL A 34 0.03 -2.32 2.39
C VAL A 34 0.97 -3.13 1.53
N HIS A 35 0.41 -3.83 0.56
CA HIS A 35 1.10 -4.60 -0.46
C HIS A 35 0.87 -3.91 -1.81
N PHE A 36 1.95 -3.59 -2.51
CA PHE A 36 1.91 -2.98 -3.83
C PHE A 36 3.04 -3.50 -4.72
N ALA A 37 2.65 -4.14 -5.83
CA ALA A 37 3.55 -4.77 -6.79
C ALA A 37 4.56 -5.74 -6.14
N ASN A 38 5.77 -5.27 -5.84
CA ASN A 38 6.86 -6.05 -5.26
C ASN A 38 7.37 -5.49 -3.91
N GLU A 39 6.68 -4.49 -3.37
CA GLU A 39 7.01 -3.91 -2.06
C GLU A 39 5.81 -4.03 -1.10
N SER A 40 6.14 -4.24 0.17
CA SER A 40 5.20 -4.25 1.27
C SER A 40 5.63 -3.20 2.27
N LYS A 41 4.70 -2.42 2.80
CA LYS A 41 4.99 -1.38 3.79
C LYS A 41 3.99 -1.43 4.92
N PHE A 42 4.47 -1.29 6.15
CA PHE A 42 3.65 -1.36 7.35
C PHE A 42 3.80 -0.09 8.18
N ALA A 43 2.70 0.39 8.75
CA ALA A 43 2.69 1.51 9.69
C ALA A 43 1.54 1.39 10.68
N SER A 44 1.78 1.86 11.90
CA SER A 44 0.76 1.97 12.94
C SER A 44 -0.29 2.99 12.53
N TYR A 45 -1.58 2.68 12.71
CA TYR A 45 -2.65 3.62 12.33
C TYR A 45 -3.11 4.54 13.46
N ALA A 46 -2.62 4.41 14.70
CA ALA A 46 -3.05 5.30 15.78
C ALA A 46 -2.55 6.75 15.56
N PRO A 47 -3.38 7.82 15.60
CA PRO A 47 -4.83 7.95 15.83
C PRO A 47 -5.71 8.10 14.54
N ASN A 48 -5.15 7.83 13.36
CA ASN A 48 -5.80 7.99 12.06
C ASN A 48 -6.60 6.74 11.63
N ARG A 49 -7.49 6.90 10.64
CA ARG A 49 -8.17 5.73 10.06
C ARG A 49 -7.16 4.83 9.31
N PRO A 50 -7.26 3.50 9.45
CA PRO A 50 -6.38 2.58 8.75
C PRO A 50 -6.44 2.74 7.22
N GLU A 51 -7.61 3.07 6.67
CA GLU A 51 -7.78 3.40 5.25
C GLU A 51 -6.93 4.60 4.81
N THR A 52 -6.86 5.65 5.65
CA THR A 52 -6.06 6.85 5.34
C THR A 52 -4.57 6.51 5.33
N VAL A 53 -4.12 5.75 6.33
CA VAL A 53 -2.73 5.31 6.42
C VAL A 53 -2.39 4.36 5.27
N ALA A 54 -3.30 3.44 4.90
CA ALA A 54 -3.13 2.57 3.74
C ALA A 54 -2.94 3.38 2.45
N ARG A 55 -3.76 4.40 2.25
CA ARG A 55 -3.68 5.30 1.10
C ARG A 55 -2.35 6.05 1.05
N TRP A 56 -1.86 6.55 2.18
CA TRP A 56 -0.56 7.21 2.29
C TRP A 56 0.60 6.26 2.01
N LEU A 57 0.57 5.06 2.59
CA LEU A 57 1.57 4.02 2.36
C LEU A 57 1.63 3.60 0.88
N LEU A 58 0.47 3.40 0.26
CA LEU A 58 0.37 3.08 -1.17
C LEU A 58 0.91 4.23 -2.02
N THR A 59 0.62 5.48 -1.64
CA THR A 59 1.13 6.66 -2.35
C THR A 59 2.64 6.77 -2.29
N ASP A 60 3.21 6.52 -1.12
CA ASP A 60 4.66 6.51 -0.94
C ASP A 60 5.34 5.41 -1.78
N LEU A 61 4.78 4.19 -1.77
CA LEU A 61 5.26 3.07 -2.57
C LEU A 61 5.18 3.37 -4.07
N CYS A 62 4.05 3.87 -4.53
CA CYS A 62 3.87 4.29 -5.91
C CYS A 62 4.92 5.34 -6.31
N ARG A 63 5.10 6.42 -5.53
CA ARG A 63 6.11 7.46 -5.82
C ARG A 63 7.52 6.89 -5.92
N LYS A 64 7.85 5.91 -5.07
CA LYS A 64 9.15 5.22 -5.09
C LYS A 64 9.31 4.37 -6.35
N VAL A 65 8.28 3.62 -6.73
CA VAL A 65 8.25 2.82 -7.97
C VAL A 65 8.36 3.72 -9.20
N GLU A 66 7.59 4.80 -9.28
CA GLU A 66 7.66 5.77 -10.38
C GLU A 66 9.04 6.43 -10.47
N SER A 67 9.63 6.81 -9.32
CA SER A 67 10.99 7.34 -9.27
C SER A 67 12.03 6.33 -9.77
N ARG A 68 11.85 5.03 -9.47
CA ARG A 68 12.69 3.94 -9.99
C ARG A 68 12.47 3.72 -11.48
N ARG A 69 11.22 3.75 -11.95
CA ARG A 69 10.85 3.63 -13.37
C ARG A 69 11.44 4.75 -14.22
N ARG A 70 11.33 6.01 -13.79
CA ARG A 70 11.95 7.16 -14.50
C ARG A 70 13.48 7.03 -14.60
N LYS A 71 14.14 6.50 -13.56
CA LYS A 71 15.60 6.23 -13.60
C LYS A 71 15.96 5.06 -14.51
N ALA A 72 15.14 4.01 -14.53
CA ALA A 72 15.35 2.83 -15.38
C ALA A 72 15.09 3.12 -16.86
N ALA A 73 14.11 3.98 -17.18
CA ALA A 73 13.77 4.37 -18.55
C ALA A 73 14.79 5.31 -19.21
N LYS A 74 15.81 5.77 -18.48
CA LYS A 74 16.86 6.66 -18.98
C LYS A 74 18.14 5.90 -19.37
N LYS A 75 18.08 4.58 -19.53
CA LYS A 75 19.23 3.74 -19.88
C LYS A 75 19.08 3.13 -21.27
#